data_AF-A0A2V8GYE7-F1
#
_entry.id   AF-A0A2V8GYE7-F1
#
_cell.length_a   1.000
_cell.length_b   1.000
_cell.length_c   1.000
_cell.angle_alpha   90.00
_cell.angle_beta   90.00
_cell.angle_gamma   90.00
#
_symmetry.space_group_name_H-M   'P 1'
#
loop_
_entity.id
_entity.type
_entity.pdbx_description
1 polymer ?
#
loop_
_entity_poly.entity_id
_entity_poly.type
_entity_poly.pdbx_seq_one_letter_code
_entity_poly.pdbx_strand_id
1 'polypeptide(L)'
;MTLADLNACDEEAFVSALGWIFEESPWVAHRAWLRRPFASLDALHAAMTQAVAEAAEAEQLTLLRAHPDLGTRARISEASTGEQRGAALDRLTPGEFARLQRLNDDYRGRFGFP
;
A
#
# COMPACT_ATOMS: atom_id res chain seq x y z
N MET A 1 4.52 18.08 5.43
CA MET A 1 3.86 18.88 4.37
C MET A 1 2.41 19.09 4.75
N THR A 2 1.85 20.24 4.39
CA THR A 2 0.42 20.54 4.50
C THR A 2 -0.32 20.17 3.20
N LEU A 3 -1.65 20.15 3.23
CA LEU A 3 -2.45 19.96 2.01
C LEU A 3 -2.24 21.08 0.99
N ALA A 4 -2.01 22.32 1.46
CA ALA A 4 -1.69 23.45 0.60
C ALA A 4 -0.36 23.23 -0.13
N ASP A 5 0.67 22.72 0.57
CA ASP A 5 1.96 22.39 -0.04
C ASP A 5 1.79 21.32 -1.13
N LEU A 6 1.01 20.26 -0.86
CA LEU A 6 0.75 19.18 -1.81
C LEU A 6 -0.01 19.66 -3.06
N ASN A 7 -0.94 20.61 -2.90
CA ASN A 7 -1.67 21.22 -4.02
C ASN A 7 -0.79 22.13 -4.90
N ALA A 8 0.30 22.66 -4.36
CA ALA A 8 1.17 23.61 -5.05
C ALA A 8 2.48 23.00 -5.59
N CYS A 9 2.92 21.84 -5.09
CA CYS A 9 4.18 21.25 -5.50
C CYS A 9 4.12 20.60 -6.90
N ASP A 10 5.29 20.34 -7.48
CA ASP A 10 5.41 19.56 -8.71
C ASP A 10 5.15 18.05 -8.47
N GLU A 11 5.20 17.27 -9.55
CA GLU A 11 4.91 15.83 -9.52
C GLU A 11 5.95 15.06 -8.71
N GLU A 12 7.23 15.39 -8.91
CA GLU A 12 8.33 14.74 -8.22
C GLU A 12 8.23 14.90 -6.70
N ALA A 13 7.99 16.12 -6.22
CA ALA A 13 7.83 16.39 -4.80
C ALA A 13 6.58 15.71 -4.22
N PHE A 14 5.48 15.65 -4.97
CA PHE A 14 4.25 15.00 -4.52
C PHE A 14 4.43 13.48 -4.40
N VAL A 15 5.04 12.85 -5.40
CA VAL A 15 5.31 11.41 -5.41
C VAL A 15 6.36 11.06 -4.37
N SER A 16 7.38 11.91 -4.15
CA SER A 16 8.31 11.72 -3.04
C SER A 16 7.62 11.76 -1.68
N ALA A 17 6.58 12.57 -1.52
CA ALA A 17 5.87 12.70 -0.25
C ALA A 17 4.84 11.59 0.00
N LEU A 18 4.16 11.10 -1.05
CA LEU A 18 2.99 10.23 -0.94
C LEU A 18 3.10 8.90 -1.69
N GLY A 19 4.14 8.71 -2.50
CA GLY A 19 4.33 7.53 -3.35
C GLY A 19 4.57 6.23 -2.59
N TRP A 20 4.93 6.32 -1.31
CA TRP A 20 5.11 5.18 -0.42
C TRP A 20 3.80 4.68 0.21
N ILE A 21 2.70 5.44 0.12
CA ILE A 21 1.42 5.11 0.78
C ILE A 21 0.84 3.80 0.26
N PHE A 22 1.00 3.52 -1.03
CA PHE A 22 0.63 2.24 -1.63
C PHE A 22 1.92 1.46 -1.84
N GLU A 23 2.04 0.29 -1.20
CA GLU A 23 3.26 -0.52 -1.17
C GLU A 23 3.82 -0.75 -2.57
N GLU A 24 5.08 -0.34 -2.79
CA GLU A 24 5.82 -0.39 -4.06
C GLU A 24 5.00 0.09 -5.29
N SER A 25 4.06 1.03 -5.07
CA SER A 25 3.08 1.45 -6.08
C SER A 25 2.97 2.98 -6.18
N PRO A 26 4.08 3.68 -6.49
CA PRO A 26 4.09 5.15 -6.59
C PRO A 26 3.19 5.67 -7.72
N TRP A 27 2.82 4.82 -8.68
CA TRP A 27 1.90 5.16 -9.78
C TRP A 27 0.55 5.70 -9.28
N VAL A 28 0.11 5.29 -8.08
CA VAL A 28 -1.13 5.81 -7.47
C VAL A 28 -0.97 7.30 -7.16
N ALA A 29 0.19 7.70 -6.60
CA ALA A 29 0.49 9.10 -6.33
C ALA A 29 0.65 9.91 -7.63
N HIS A 30 1.28 9.35 -8.67
CA HIS A 30 1.37 9.98 -10.00
C HIS A 30 -0.03 10.30 -10.56
N ARG A 31 -0.96 9.34 -10.50
CA ARG A 31 -2.34 9.56 -11.01
C ARG A 31 -3.15 10.51 -10.15
N ALA A 32 -3.00 10.45 -8.83
CA ALA A 32 -3.67 11.38 -7.93
C ALA A 32 -3.18 12.82 -8.15
N TRP A 33 -1.89 13.03 -8.41
CA TRP A 33 -1.30 14.34 -8.67
C TRP A 33 -2.02 15.12 -9.79
N LEU A 34 -2.49 14.41 -10.82
CA LEU A 34 -3.25 14.99 -11.94
C LEU A 34 -4.64 15.51 -11.54
N ARG A 35 -5.14 15.16 -10.36
CA ARG A 35 -6.49 15.52 -9.86
C ARG A 35 -6.51 16.69 -8.89
N ARG A 36 -5.34 17.27 -8.62
CA ARG A 36 -5.20 18.47 -7.78
C ARG A 36 -5.88 19.67 -8.45
N PRO A 37 -6.33 20.67 -7.67
CA PRO A 37 -6.19 20.77 -6.22
C PRO A 37 -7.25 19.98 -5.44
N PHE A 38 -6.88 19.51 -4.25
CA PHE A 38 -7.77 18.84 -3.30
C PHE A 38 -8.32 19.81 -2.27
N ALA A 39 -9.63 19.76 -2.02
CA ALA A 39 -10.31 20.61 -1.05
C ALA A 39 -10.10 20.15 0.42
N SER A 40 -9.78 18.88 0.64
CA SER A 40 -9.58 18.27 1.96
C SER A 40 -8.68 17.05 1.88
N LEU A 41 -8.27 16.52 3.04
CA LEU A 41 -7.56 15.24 3.11
C LEU A 41 -8.43 14.09 2.58
N ASP A 42 -9.74 14.13 2.84
CA ASP A 42 -10.69 13.14 2.31
C ASP A 42 -10.75 13.18 0.78
N ALA A 43 -10.67 14.37 0.17
CA ALA A 43 -10.63 14.51 -1.28
C ALA A 43 -9.33 13.96 -1.89
N LEU A 44 -8.19 14.14 -1.21
CA LEU A 44 -6.92 13.52 -1.59
C LEU A 44 -7.00 11.99 -1.49
N HIS A 45 -7.51 11.47 -0.36
CA HIS A 45 -7.68 10.03 -0.16
C HIS A 45 -8.63 9.43 -1.21
N ALA A 46 -9.74 10.11 -1.52
CA ALA A 46 -10.68 9.71 -2.57
C ALA A 46 -9.98 9.68 -3.95
N ALA A 47 -9.16 10.68 -4.27
CA ALA A 47 -8.42 10.72 -5.53
C ALA A 47 -7.43 9.54 -5.66
N MET A 48 -6.72 9.20 -4.59
CA MET A 48 -5.78 8.08 -4.59
C MET A 48 -6.50 6.73 -4.71
N THR A 49 -7.57 6.51 -3.94
CA THR A 49 -8.35 5.26 -4.01
C THR A 49 -9.08 5.11 -5.35
N GLN A 50 -9.57 6.21 -5.92
CA GLN A 50 -10.18 6.19 -7.25
C GLN A 50 -9.16 5.88 -8.36
N ALA A 51 -7.91 6.34 -8.24
CA ALA A 51 -6.84 5.96 -9.17
C ALA A 51 -6.58 4.44 -9.20
N VAL A 52 -6.76 3.77 -8.05
CA VAL A 52 -6.71 2.30 -7.98
C VAL A 52 -7.96 1.66 -8.58
N ALA A 53 -9.14 2.17 -8.24
CA ALA A 53 -10.41 1.62 -8.74
C ALA A 53 -10.54 1.70 -10.28
N GLU A 54 -9.97 2.75 -10.89
CA GLU A 54 -9.97 2.94 -12.35
C GLU A 54 -8.80 2.24 -13.06
N ALA A 55 -7.83 1.71 -12.31
CA ALA A 55 -6.72 0.96 -12.88
C ALA A 55 -7.19 -0.33 -13.55
N ALA A 56 -6.47 -0.78 -14.58
CA ALA A 56 -6.72 -2.08 -15.17
C ALA A 56 -6.53 -3.20 -14.13
N GLU A 57 -7.30 -4.28 -14.24
CA GLU A 57 -7.24 -5.41 -13.30
C GLU A 57 -5.82 -5.93 -13.09
N ALA A 58 -5.01 -6.01 -14.16
CA ALA A 58 -3.62 -6.44 -14.07
C ALA A 58 -2.75 -5.52 -13.19
N GLU A 59 -3.01 -4.21 -13.21
CA GLU A 59 -2.29 -3.23 -12.41
C GLU A 59 -2.78 -3.25 -10.94
N GLN A 60 -4.08 -3.45 -10.71
CA GLN A 60 -4.62 -3.70 -9.36
C GLN A 60 -4.01 -4.97 -8.75
N LEU A 61 -3.92 -6.06 -9.53
CA LEU A 61 -3.27 -7.30 -9.11
C LEU A 61 -1.77 -7.10 -8.84
N THR A 62 -1.11 -6.20 -9.60
CA THR A 62 0.30 -5.88 -9.37
C THR A 62 0.48 -5.15 -8.03
N LEU A 63 -0.40 -4.21 -7.71
CA LEU A 63 -0.46 -3.55 -6.38
C LEU A 63 -0.70 -4.57 -5.26
N LEU A 64 -1.63 -5.50 -5.43
CA LEU A 64 -1.88 -6.54 -4.41
C LEU A 64 -0.65 -7.45 -4.23
N ARG A 65 0.02 -7.83 -5.32
CA ARG A 65 1.23 -8.68 -5.27
C ARG A 65 2.47 -7.97 -4.76
N ALA A 66 2.48 -6.64 -4.77
CA ALA A 66 3.53 -5.85 -4.16
C ALA A 66 3.50 -5.93 -2.63
N HIS A 67 2.36 -6.28 -2.03
CA HIS A 67 2.24 -6.38 -0.58
C HIS A 67 2.94 -7.64 -0.04
N PRO A 68 3.78 -7.51 1.00
CA PRO A 68 4.36 -8.67 1.64
C PRO A 68 3.31 -9.45 2.42
N ASP A 69 3.47 -10.77 2.46
CA ASP A 69 2.65 -11.62 3.32
C ASP A 69 2.69 -11.17 4.79
N LEU A 70 1.55 -11.29 5.46
CA LEU A 70 1.47 -11.11 6.89
C LEU A 70 2.35 -12.13 7.62
N GLY A 71 3.11 -11.64 8.60
CA GLY A 71 4.04 -12.47 9.35
C GLY A 71 5.20 -12.99 8.50
N THR A 72 5.62 -12.26 7.46
CA THR A 72 6.85 -12.57 6.73
C THR A 72 8.09 -12.16 7.54
N ARG A 73 9.17 -12.92 7.39
CA ARG A 73 10.51 -12.56 7.91
C ARG A 73 11.40 -11.93 6.83
N ALA A 74 10.85 -11.67 5.65
CA ALA A 74 11.55 -10.99 4.57
C ALA A 74 11.86 -9.53 4.94
N ARG A 75 12.83 -8.92 4.24
CA ARG A 75 12.99 -7.46 4.28
C ARG A 75 11.76 -6.84 3.62
N ILE A 76 10.99 -6.08 4.39
CA ILE A 76 9.77 -5.37 3.98
C ILE A 76 9.96 -3.86 4.18
N SER A 77 9.09 -3.05 3.59
CA SER A 77 9.14 -1.59 3.76
C SER A 77 9.02 -1.19 5.25
N GLU A 78 9.44 0.04 5.57
CA GLU A 78 9.27 0.58 6.93
C GLU A 78 7.79 0.68 7.33
N ALA A 79 6.92 1.02 6.37
CA ALA A 79 5.47 1.05 6.56
C ALA A 79 4.93 -0.34 6.91
N SER A 80 5.23 -1.35 6.07
CA SER A 80 4.86 -2.75 6.31
C SER A 80 5.40 -3.27 7.65
N THR A 81 6.62 -2.88 8.04
CA THR A 81 7.18 -3.24 9.35
C THR A 81 6.37 -2.63 10.51
N GLY A 82 5.97 -1.37 10.39
CA GLY A 82 5.15 -0.68 11.38
C GLY A 82 3.77 -1.33 11.55
N GLU A 83 3.11 -1.64 10.42
CA GLU A 83 1.80 -2.27 10.39
C GLU A 83 1.80 -3.68 11.01
N GLN A 84 2.78 -4.52 10.63
CA GLN A 84 2.88 -5.88 11.17
C GLN A 84 3.18 -5.87 12.67
N ARG A 85 4.00 -4.94 13.17
CA ARG A 85 4.19 -4.73 14.62
C ARG A 85 2.91 -4.25 15.30
N GLY A 86 2.16 -3.34 14.67
CA GLY A 86 0.86 -2.88 15.15
C GLY A 86 -0.16 -4.01 15.31
N ALA A 87 -0.10 -5.00 14.41
CA ALA A 87 -0.90 -6.22 14.46
C ALA A 87 -0.30 -7.34 15.35
N ALA A 88 0.79 -7.07 16.08
CA ALA A 88 1.52 -8.01 16.93
C ALA A 88 2.04 -9.27 16.20
N LEU A 89 2.21 -9.20 14.87
CA LEU A 89 2.69 -10.32 14.05
C LEU A 89 4.19 -10.60 14.26
N ASP A 90 4.92 -9.66 14.87
CA ASP A 90 6.30 -9.80 15.31
C ASP A 90 6.45 -10.66 16.59
N ARG A 91 5.33 -10.95 17.27
CA ARG A 91 5.31 -11.66 18.57
C ARG A 91 4.61 -13.02 18.52
N LEU A 92 4.34 -13.52 17.32
CA LEU A 92 3.69 -14.81 17.15
C LEU A 92 4.53 -15.93 17.78
N THR A 93 3.86 -16.83 18.49
CA THR A 93 4.49 -18.10 18.88
C THR A 93 4.84 -18.91 17.63
N PRO A 94 5.78 -19.88 17.71
CA PRO A 94 6.11 -20.72 16.56
C PRO A 94 4.89 -21.44 15.95
N GLY A 95 3.92 -21.84 16.78
CA GLY A 95 2.69 -22.49 16.33
C GLY A 95 1.73 -21.55 15.58
N GLU A 96 1.58 -20.32 16.07
CA GLU A 96 0.77 -19.29 15.40
C GLU A 96 1.41 -18.83 14.10
N PHE A 97 2.72 -18.64 14.09
CA PHE A 97 3.47 -18.34 12.88
C PHE A 97 3.27 -19.42 11.82
N ALA A 98 3.44 -20.70 12.19
CA ALA A 98 3.22 -21.82 11.25
C ALA A 98 1.77 -21.89 10.76
N ARG A 99 0.80 -21.54 11.61
CA ARG A 99 -0.62 -21.46 11.21
C ARG A 99 -0.85 -20.33 10.21
N LEU A 100 -0.29 -19.15 10.45
CA LEU A 100 -0.42 -17.99 9.57
C LEU A 100 0.20 -18.27 8.19
N GLN A 101 1.38 -18.89 8.15
CA GLN A 101 2.03 -19.29 6.90
C GLN A 101 1.15 -20.25 6.08
N ARG A 102 0.55 -21.26 6.71
CA ARG A 102 -0.39 -22.17 6.01
C ARG A 102 -1.61 -21.43 5.46
N LEU A 103 -2.16 -20.48 6.21
CA LEU A 103 -3.31 -19.69 5.75
C LEU A 103 -2.95 -18.80 4.56
N ASN A 104 -1.77 -18.17 4.58
CA ASN A 104 -1.27 -17.41 3.44
C ASN A 104 -1.06 -18.31 2.21
N ASP A 105 -0.51 -19.51 2.40
CA ASP A 105 -0.32 -20.50 1.32
C ASP A 105 -1.64 -20.96 0.72
N ASP A 106 -2.63 -21.30 1.54
CA ASP A 106 -3.97 -21.70 1.08
C ASP A 106 -4.66 -20.56 0.32
N TYR A 107 -4.55 -19.33 0.83
CA TYR A 107 -5.13 -18.14 0.18
C TYR A 107 -4.46 -17.88 -1.18
N ARG A 108 -3.13 -17.82 -1.21
CA ARG A 108 -2.36 -17.62 -2.45
C ARG A 108 -2.62 -18.72 -3.47
N GLY A 109 -2.71 -19.97 -3.03
CA GLY A 109 -3.06 -21.11 -3.89
C GLY A 109 -4.44 -20.98 -4.53
N ARG A 110 -5.40 -20.34 -3.83
CA ARG A 110 -6.76 -20.13 -4.33
C ARG A 110 -6.91 -18.88 -5.20
N PHE A 111 -6.26 -17.77 -4.85
CA PHE A 111 -6.52 -16.45 -5.43
C PHE A 111 -5.37 -15.88 -6.27
N GLY A 112 -4.14 -16.39 -6.13
CA GLY A 112 -2.99 -16.02 -6.98
C GLY A 112 -2.34 -14.67 -6.66
N PHE A 113 -2.58 -14.14 -5.46
CA PHE A 113 -1.93 -12.96 -4.86
C PHE A 113 -1.96 -13.09 -3.31
N PRO A 114 -1.08 -12.38 -2.58
CA PRO A 114 -1.01 -12.37 -1.11
C PRO A 114 -2.34 -12.00 -0.43
#